data_AF-A0A3T0Y1C6-F1
#
_entry.id   AF-A0A3T0Y1C6-F1
#
_cell.length_a   1.000
_cell.length_b   1.000
_cell.length_c   1.000
_cell.angle_alpha   90.00
_cell.angle_beta   90.00
_cell.angle_gamma   90.00
#
_symmetry.space_group_name_H-M   'P 1'
#
loop_
_entity.id
_entity.type
_entity.pdbx_description
1 polymer ?
#
loop_
_entity_poly.entity_id
_entity_poly.type
_entity_poly.pdbx_seq_one_letter_code
_entity_poly.pdbx_strand_id
1 'polypeptide(L)'
;MQGQGQGQGHGYGKGQGKGKGNVTQTFDRQVEDATQFMRTAPDGSTYFDTDAAIAANADPAILEMGTVINQLAASQQPTPEGQVSIQASLPIWGNWCGPGHGGGIAVDVLDSICRTHDRCYGSRGYFACSCDRAIVRDIRANAYRMKTQERAVAAAVSTYFTYCLCNPLK
;
A
#
# COMPACT_ATOMS: atom_id res chain seq x y z
N MET A 1 18.22 55.65 -25.80
CA MET A 1 18.63 56.03 -24.42
C MET A 1 17.90 55.07 -23.50
N GLN A 2 18.56 54.00 -22.99
CA GLN A 2 19.35 53.99 -21.74
C GLN A 2 18.49 54.46 -20.55
N GLY A 3 18.31 53.77 -19.42
CA GLY A 3 18.87 52.55 -18.81
C GLY A 3 17.99 52.18 -17.60
N GLN A 4 18.01 50.91 -17.13
CA GLN A 4 18.61 50.46 -15.84
C GLN A 4 17.99 51.12 -14.58
N GLY A 5 17.53 50.44 -13.52
CA GLY A 5 17.55 49.03 -13.12
C GLY A 5 17.16 48.88 -11.63
N GLN A 6 17.22 47.62 -11.15
CA GLN A 6 17.26 47.15 -9.74
C GLN A 6 15.90 47.12 -9.00
N GLY A 7 15.47 46.04 -8.31
CA GLY A 7 16.15 44.84 -7.84
C GLY A 7 15.97 44.70 -6.33
N GLN A 8 15.15 43.73 -5.89
CA GLN A 8 15.09 43.07 -4.57
C GLN A 8 13.84 42.15 -4.59
N GLY A 9 13.88 40.81 -4.50
CA GLY A 9 14.89 39.93 -3.93
C GLY A 9 14.35 39.28 -2.66
N HIS A 10 13.41 38.33 -2.77
CA HIS A 10 13.13 37.36 -1.70
C HIS A 10 13.05 35.96 -2.32
N GLY A 11 14.21 35.31 -2.34
CA GLY A 11 14.35 33.92 -2.76
C GLY A 11 13.84 32.98 -1.67
N TYR A 12 12.96 32.06 -2.05
CA TYR A 12 12.77 30.78 -1.38
C TYR A 12 13.22 29.67 -2.32
N GLY A 13 14.53 29.49 -2.43
CA GLY A 13 15.10 28.26 -2.95
C GLY A 13 15.40 27.31 -1.79
N LYS A 14 14.70 26.19 -1.69
CA LYS A 14 15.28 24.94 -1.14
C LYS A 14 14.78 23.75 -1.96
N GLY A 15 15.74 23.02 -2.51
CA GLY A 15 15.58 22.07 -3.60
C GLY A 15 14.66 20.90 -3.30
N GLN A 16 13.72 20.68 -4.22
CA GLN A 16 12.96 19.46 -4.32
C GLN A 16 13.60 18.54 -5.38
N GLY A 17 13.79 17.27 -5.03
CA GLY A 17 12.97 16.28 -5.73
C GLY A 17 13.59 15.34 -6.75
N LYS A 18 14.89 15.37 -7.09
CA LYS A 18 15.40 14.43 -8.12
C LYS A 18 15.39 12.96 -7.68
N GLY A 19 15.87 12.65 -6.47
CA GLY A 19 15.88 11.26 -5.96
C GLY A 19 14.51 10.78 -5.45
N LYS A 20 13.69 11.70 -4.90
CA LYS A 20 12.35 11.37 -4.40
C LYS A 20 11.37 11.06 -5.54
N GLY A 21 11.41 11.84 -6.62
CA GLY A 21 10.53 11.65 -7.78
C GLY A 21 10.72 10.29 -8.46
N ASN A 22 11.98 9.85 -8.61
CA ASN A 22 12.28 8.56 -9.24
C ASN A 22 11.80 7.36 -8.39
N VAL A 23 11.98 7.44 -7.07
CA VAL A 23 11.50 6.39 -6.15
C VAL A 23 9.97 6.28 -6.18
N THR A 24 9.26 7.40 -6.07
CA THR A 24 7.79 7.38 -6.12
C THR A 24 7.28 6.92 -7.49
N GLN A 25 7.93 7.31 -8.58
CA GLN A 25 7.58 6.82 -9.92
C GLN A 25 7.79 5.30 -10.06
N THR A 26 8.90 4.78 -9.52
CA THR A 26 9.16 3.33 -9.50
C THR A 26 8.11 2.59 -8.69
N PHE A 27 7.76 3.12 -7.51
CA PHE A 27 6.70 2.57 -6.67
C PHE A 27 5.34 2.57 -7.40
N ASP A 28 4.95 3.70 -8.00
CA ASP A 28 3.69 3.82 -8.72
C ASP A 28 3.62 2.80 -9.87
N ARG A 29 4.72 2.60 -10.60
CA ARG A 29 4.82 1.59 -11.66
C ARG A 29 4.73 0.17 -11.13
N GLN A 30 5.33 -0.16 -9.99
CA GLN A 30 5.20 -1.49 -9.38
C GLN A 30 3.75 -1.79 -8.99
N VAL A 31 3.05 -0.81 -8.41
CA VAL A 31 1.62 -0.94 -8.09
C VAL A 31 0.80 -1.14 -9.36
N GLU A 32 1.03 -0.33 -10.39
CA GLU A 32 0.33 -0.46 -11.69
C GLU A 32 0.57 -1.83 -12.33
N ASP A 33 1.83 -2.27 -12.44
CA ASP A 33 2.19 -3.56 -13.01
C ASP A 33 1.54 -4.73 -12.22
N ALA A 34 1.48 -4.66 -10.89
CA ALA A 34 0.82 -5.68 -10.07
C ALA A 34 -0.71 -5.68 -10.23
N THR A 35 -1.35 -4.51 -10.38
CA THR A 35 -2.80 -4.43 -10.58
C THR A 35 -3.27 -5.14 -11.86
N GLN A 36 -2.41 -5.29 -12.87
CA GLN A 36 -2.74 -6.02 -14.12
C GLN A 36 -3.07 -7.50 -13.87
N PHE A 37 -2.57 -8.07 -12.77
CA PHE A 37 -2.77 -9.47 -12.40
C PHE A 37 -3.80 -9.64 -11.27
N MET A 38 -4.42 -8.56 -10.80
CA MET A 38 -5.53 -8.66 -9.85
C MET A 38 -6.79 -9.21 -10.54
N ARG A 39 -7.50 -10.09 -9.84
CA ARG A 39 -8.76 -10.70 -10.27
C ARG A 39 -9.78 -10.62 -9.15
N THR A 40 -11.04 -10.71 -9.54
CA THR A 40 -12.18 -10.85 -8.62
C THR A 40 -12.80 -12.22 -8.84
N ALA A 41 -12.90 -13.01 -7.78
CA ALA A 41 -13.58 -14.29 -7.76
C ALA A 41 -15.12 -14.10 -7.75
N PRO A 42 -15.90 -15.15 -8.10
CA PRO A 42 -17.36 -15.05 -8.11
C PRO A 42 -18.02 -14.65 -6.78
N ASP A 43 -17.34 -14.93 -5.65
CA ASP A 43 -17.78 -14.53 -4.31
C ASP A 43 -17.44 -13.07 -3.95
N GLY A 44 -16.84 -12.32 -4.89
CA GLY A 44 -16.42 -10.93 -4.72
C GLY A 44 -15.06 -10.77 -4.03
N SER A 45 -14.41 -11.85 -3.60
CA SER A 45 -13.05 -11.78 -3.07
C SER A 45 -12.05 -11.49 -4.18
N THR A 46 -10.96 -10.80 -3.83
CA THR A 46 -9.94 -10.40 -4.81
C THR A 46 -8.64 -11.14 -4.55
N TYR A 47 -7.95 -11.56 -5.61
CA TYR A 47 -6.68 -12.28 -5.51
C TYR A 47 -5.72 -11.86 -6.63
N PHE A 48 -4.43 -12.13 -6.43
CA PHE A 48 -3.41 -11.98 -7.45
C PHE A 48 -3.26 -13.28 -8.25
N ASP A 49 -3.44 -13.19 -9.56
CA ASP A 49 -3.34 -14.29 -10.52
C ASP A 49 -1.87 -14.60 -10.85
N THR A 50 -1.26 -15.41 -9.98
CA THR A 50 0.15 -15.80 -10.08
C THR A 50 0.46 -16.51 -11.40
N ASP A 51 -0.44 -17.37 -11.88
CA ASP A 51 -0.23 -18.13 -13.13
C ASP A 51 -0.22 -17.19 -14.34
N ALA A 52 -1.13 -16.20 -14.39
CA ALA A 52 -1.11 -15.19 -15.44
C ALA A 52 0.15 -14.32 -15.37
N ALA A 53 0.62 -13.96 -14.17
CA ALA A 53 1.85 -13.19 -14.00
C ALA A 53 3.09 -13.97 -14.48
N ILE A 54 3.17 -15.26 -14.17
CA ILE A 54 4.23 -16.15 -14.66
C ILE A 54 4.16 -16.29 -16.19
N ALA A 55 2.96 -16.52 -16.74
CA ALA A 55 2.76 -16.65 -18.18
C ALA A 55 3.14 -15.37 -18.95
N ALA A 56 2.96 -14.20 -18.33
CA ALA A 56 3.37 -12.91 -18.86
C ALA A 56 4.87 -12.58 -18.66
N ASN A 57 5.64 -13.48 -18.03
CA ASN A 57 7.03 -13.25 -17.63
C ASN A 57 7.19 -11.95 -16.82
N ALA A 58 6.30 -11.75 -15.84
CA ALA A 58 6.33 -10.60 -14.94
C ALA A 58 7.65 -10.52 -14.16
N ASP A 59 8.04 -9.31 -13.78
CA ASP A 59 9.25 -9.07 -12.98
C ASP A 59 9.19 -9.86 -11.65
N PRO A 60 10.30 -10.45 -11.17
CA PRO A 60 10.31 -11.19 -9.91
C PRO A 60 9.77 -10.41 -8.71
N ALA A 61 9.94 -9.09 -8.67
CA ALA A 61 9.37 -8.25 -7.62
C ALA A 61 7.83 -8.23 -7.66
N ILE A 62 7.22 -8.33 -8.84
CA ILE A 62 5.77 -8.41 -9.01
C ILE A 62 5.25 -9.77 -8.54
N LEU A 63 5.99 -10.86 -8.76
CA LEU A 63 5.65 -12.18 -8.24
C LEU A 63 5.75 -12.24 -6.70
N GLU A 64 6.77 -11.59 -6.12
CA GLU A 64 6.91 -11.44 -4.67
C GLU A 64 5.74 -10.62 -4.09
N MET A 65 5.37 -9.51 -4.73
CA MET A 65 4.18 -8.74 -4.37
C MET A 65 2.92 -9.60 -4.43
N GLY A 66 2.76 -10.44 -5.46
CA GLY A 66 1.63 -11.36 -5.61
C GLY A 66 1.49 -12.33 -4.43
N THR A 67 2.61 -12.82 -3.90
CA THR A 67 2.63 -13.68 -2.70
C THR A 67 2.07 -12.93 -1.48
N VAL A 68 2.53 -11.69 -1.26
CA VAL A 68 2.04 -10.83 -0.17
C VAL A 68 0.56 -10.48 -0.34
N ILE A 69 0.13 -10.15 -1.57
CA ILE A 69 -1.26 -9.82 -1.88
C ILE A 69 -2.17 -11.01 -1.60
N ASN A 70 -1.77 -12.22 -2.00
CA ASN A 70 -2.57 -13.43 -1.75
C ASN A 70 -2.63 -13.77 -0.25
N GLN A 71 -1.57 -13.50 0.51
CA GLN A 71 -1.62 -13.62 1.98
C GLN A 71 -2.61 -12.62 2.61
N LEU A 72 -2.67 -11.37 2.12
CA LEU A 72 -3.69 -10.40 2.53
C LEU A 72 -5.11 -10.87 2.16
N ALA A 73 -5.30 -11.32 0.92
CA ALA A 73 -6.59 -11.74 0.41
C ALA A 73 -7.19 -12.95 1.14
N ALA A 74 -6.37 -13.94 1.48
CA ALA A 74 -6.82 -15.17 2.13
C ALA A 74 -7.46 -14.93 3.52
N SER A 75 -7.02 -13.89 4.22
CA SER A 75 -7.48 -13.56 5.56
C SER A 75 -8.80 -12.80 5.65
N GLN A 76 -9.25 -12.27 4.51
CA GLN A 76 -10.42 -11.37 4.41
C GLN A 76 -11.63 -12.10 3.82
N GLN A 77 -11.54 -13.43 3.70
CA GLN A 77 -12.62 -14.28 3.23
C GLN A 77 -13.78 -14.27 4.22
N PRO A 78 -15.02 -13.98 3.78
CA PRO A 78 -16.19 -14.11 4.63
C PRO A 78 -16.38 -15.59 4.99
N THR A 79 -16.47 -15.92 6.28
CA THR A 79 -16.99 -17.23 6.69
C THR A 79 -18.49 -17.30 6.36
N PRO A 80 -19.06 -18.51 6.19
CA PRO A 80 -20.50 -18.70 5.93
C PRO A 80 -21.44 -18.04 6.95
N GLU A 81 -20.92 -17.61 8.10
CA GLU A 81 -21.63 -16.97 9.20
C GLU A 81 -21.53 -15.43 9.17
N GLY A 82 -20.91 -14.85 8.14
CA GLY A 82 -20.69 -13.40 8.03
C GLY A 82 -19.59 -12.86 8.96
N GLN A 83 -18.74 -13.74 9.50
CA GLN A 83 -17.56 -13.35 10.27
C GLN A 83 -16.31 -13.39 9.38
N VAL A 84 -15.35 -12.49 9.63
CA VAL A 84 -14.01 -12.61 9.05
C VAL A 84 -13.24 -13.57 9.95
N SER A 85 -12.75 -14.70 9.41
CA SER A 85 -11.86 -15.56 10.18
C SER A 85 -10.48 -14.90 10.27
N ILE A 86 -10.24 -14.20 11.37
CA ILE A 86 -8.90 -13.75 11.74
C ILE A 86 -8.14 -14.99 12.25
N GLN A 87 -7.70 -15.86 11.33
CA GLN A 87 -6.72 -16.88 11.72
C GLN A 87 -5.47 -16.12 12.19
N ALA A 88 -4.94 -16.49 13.35
CA ALA A 88 -3.69 -15.96 13.87
C ALA A 88 -2.57 -16.28 12.86
N SER A 89 -2.37 -15.38 11.91
CA SER A 89 -1.34 -15.50 10.89
C SER A 89 0.00 -15.03 11.48
N LEU A 90 1.10 -15.05 10.72
CA LEU A 90 2.30 -14.27 11.06
C LEU A 90 2.13 -12.85 10.50
N PRO A 91 2.74 -11.81 11.13
CA PRO A 91 2.66 -10.48 10.56
C PRO A 91 3.29 -10.51 9.17
N ILE A 92 2.64 -9.84 8.23
CA ILE A 92 3.16 -9.64 6.88
C ILE A 92 4.39 -8.75 6.94
N TRP A 93 4.35 -7.75 7.83
CA TRP A 93 5.47 -6.86 8.07
C TRP A 93 5.43 -6.25 9.47
N GLY A 94 6.59 -6.23 10.14
CA GLY A 94 6.74 -5.60 11.44
C GLY A 94 5.78 -6.17 12.49
N ASN A 95 5.24 -5.29 13.34
CA ASN A 95 4.34 -5.65 14.43
C ASN A 95 2.86 -5.39 14.12
N TRP A 96 2.56 -4.64 13.06
CA TRP A 96 1.23 -4.10 12.78
C TRP A 96 0.69 -4.49 11.40
N CYS A 97 1.52 -4.71 10.38
CA CYS A 97 0.98 -5.07 9.07
C CYS A 97 0.59 -6.54 9.07
N GLY A 98 -0.70 -6.83 9.20
CA GLY A 98 -1.19 -8.18 9.03
C GLY A 98 -2.58 -8.41 9.65
N PRO A 99 -3.41 -9.26 9.04
CA PRO A 99 -4.67 -9.70 9.63
C PRO A 99 -4.45 -10.39 10.97
N GLY A 100 -5.09 -9.88 12.02
CA GLY A 100 -4.92 -10.42 13.39
C GLY A 100 -3.62 -10.03 14.07
N HIS A 101 -2.86 -9.11 13.48
CA HIS A 101 -1.70 -8.47 14.09
C HIS A 101 -2.03 -7.05 14.53
N GLY A 102 -1.09 -6.43 15.24
CA GLY A 102 -1.25 -5.11 15.82
C GLY A 102 -0.88 -5.11 17.29
N GLY A 103 0.20 -4.39 17.62
CA GLY A 103 0.65 -4.22 18.99
C GLY A 103 2.08 -3.71 19.09
N GLY A 104 2.46 -3.23 20.27
CA GLY A 104 3.85 -2.82 20.53
C GLY A 104 4.31 -1.58 19.74
N ILE A 105 5.63 -1.45 19.60
CA ILE A 105 6.27 -0.31 18.95
C ILE A 105 6.39 -0.59 17.46
N ALA A 106 5.93 0.35 16.63
CA ALA A 106 6.13 0.25 15.18
C ALA A 106 7.63 0.31 14.85
N VAL A 107 8.12 -0.63 14.04
CA VAL A 107 9.56 -0.82 13.81
C VAL A 107 10.13 0.00 12.66
N ASP A 108 9.29 0.41 11.70
CA ASP A 108 9.67 1.25 10.57
C ASP A 108 8.49 2.06 10.00
N VAL A 109 8.65 2.59 8.78
CA VAL A 109 7.70 3.54 8.16
C VAL A 109 6.42 2.81 7.77
N LEU A 110 6.53 1.67 7.08
CA LEU A 110 5.37 0.87 6.69
C LEU A 110 4.62 0.37 7.93
N ASP A 111 5.33 -0.15 8.92
CA ASP A 111 4.72 -0.66 10.15
C ASP A 111 3.96 0.44 10.92
N SER A 112 4.49 1.67 10.95
CA SER A 112 3.78 2.80 11.56
C SER A 112 2.54 3.22 10.77
N ILE A 113 2.54 3.03 9.45
CA ILE A 113 1.38 3.30 8.59
C ILE A 113 0.30 2.23 8.83
N CYS A 114 0.67 0.94 8.91
CA CYS A 114 -0.25 -0.15 9.27
C CYS A 114 -0.88 0.07 10.65
N ARG A 115 -0.10 0.47 11.65
CA ARG A 115 -0.64 0.87 12.97
C ARG A 115 -1.72 1.95 12.88
N THR A 116 -1.55 2.90 11.97
CA THR A 116 -2.50 4.00 11.77
C THR A 116 -3.78 3.49 11.10
N HIS A 117 -3.64 2.58 10.13
CA HIS A 117 -4.76 1.89 9.48
C HIS A 117 -5.56 1.04 10.46
N ASP A 118 -4.91 0.24 11.31
CA ASP A 118 -5.57 -0.58 12.32
C ASP A 118 -6.39 0.27 13.30
N ARG A 119 -5.83 1.41 13.74
CA ARG A 119 -6.57 2.38 14.58
C ARG A 119 -7.74 2.99 13.84
N CYS A 120 -7.61 3.27 12.55
CA CYS A 120 -8.71 3.73 11.71
C CYS A 120 -9.84 2.70 11.67
N TYR A 121 -9.52 1.43 11.39
CA TYR A 121 -10.49 0.34 11.45
C TYR A 121 -11.11 0.15 12.84
N GLY A 122 -10.33 0.28 13.92
CA GLY A 122 -10.85 0.22 15.28
C GLY A 122 -11.90 1.31 15.59
N SER A 123 -11.82 2.46 14.91
CA SER A 123 -12.78 3.57 15.09
C SER A 123 -13.94 3.58 14.09
N ARG A 124 -13.71 3.18 12.84
CA ARG A 124 -14.70 3.26 11.73
C ARG A 124 -15.32 1.91 11.36
N GLY A 125 -14.75 0.83 11.86
CA GLY A 125 -15.08 -0.55 11.49
C GLY A 125 -14.26 -1.04 10.28
N TYR A 126 -14.15 -2.36 10.18
CA TYR A 126 -13.48 -3.04 9.07
C TYR A 126 -14.09 -2.68 7.71
N PHE A 127 -13.23 -2.66 6.69
CA PHE A 127 -13.55 -2.34 5.30
C PHE A 127 -14.04 -0.90 5.10
N ALA A 128 -13.68 0.03 5.97
CA ALA A 128 -13.99 1.44 5.74
C ALA A 128 -13.14 1.97 4.59
N CYS A 129 -13.78 2.35 3.47
CA CYS A 129 -13.05 2.88 2.31
C CYS A 129 -12.21 4.12 2.66
N SER A 130 -12.62 4.87 3.68
CA SER A 130 -11.88 6.01 4.20
C SER A 130 -10.51 5.60 4.77
N CYS A 131 -10.42 4.46 5.46
CA CYS A 131 -9.19 3.89 5.98
C CYS A 131 -8.34 3.27 4.86
N ASP A 132 -8.96 2.54 3.93
CA ASP A 132 -8.25 1.86 2.83
C ASP A 132 -7.61 2.87 1.87
N ARG A 133 -8.31 3.94 1.53
CA ARG A 133 -7.72 5.04 0.77
C ARG A 133 -6.64 5.79 1.54
N ALA A 134 -6.76 5.86 2.87
CA ALA A 134 -5.76 6.54 3.69
C ALA A 134 -4.43 5.77 3.71
N ILE A 135 -4.46 4.45 3.91
CA ILE A 135 -3.23 3.65 3.92
C ILE A 135 -2.51 3.72 2.57
N VAL A 136 -3.23 3.62 1.44
CA VAL A 136 -2.64 3.76 0.09
C VAL A 136 -1.96 5.11 -0.10
N ARG A 137 -2.64 6.20 0.29
CA ARG A 137 -2.09 7.56 0.18
C ARG A 137 -0.86 7.73 1.06
N ASP A 138 -0.91 7.26 2.30
CA ASP A 138 0.16 7.46 3.28
C ASP A 138 1.41 6.63 2.92
N ILE A 139 1.23 5.41 2.38
CA ILE A 139 2.32 4.62 1.80
C ILE A 139 2.96 5.38 0.64
N ARG A 140 2.17 5.80 -0.36
CA ARG A 140 2.70 6.49 -1.54
C ARG A 140 3.48 7.75 -1.17
N ALA A 141 2.97 8.52 -0.21
CA ALA A 141 3.61 9.74 0.28
C ALA A 141 4.94 9.47 1.03
N ASN A 142 5.14 8.26 1.57
CA ASN A 142 6.31 7.92 2.38
C ASN A 142 7.22 6.84 1.74
N ALA A 143 6.91 6.32 0.55
CA ALA A 143 7.69 5.28 -0.12
C ALA A 143 9.19 5.63 -0.25
N TYR A 144 9.52 6.92 -0.44
CA TYR A 144 10.91 7.39 -0.50
C TYR A 144 11.71 7.24 0.81
N ARG A 145 11.05 6.99 1.93
CA ARG A 145 11.65 6.80 3.26
C ARG A 145 11.87 5.31 3.60
N MET A 146 11.25 4.42 2.83
CA MET A 146 11.27 2.99 3.08
C MET A 146 12.54 2.34 2.51
N LYS A 147 13.02 1.26 3.14
CA LYS A 147 14.05 0.39 2.54
C LYS A 147 13.46 -0.40 1.36
N THR A 148 14.31 -1.05 0.56
CA THR A 148 13.87 -1.75 -0.66
C THR A 148 12.81 -2.82 -0.37
N GLN A 149 13.06 -3.72 0.58
CA GLN A 149 12.11 -4.78 0.95
C GLN A 149 10.82 -4.21 1.57
N GLU A 150 10.95 -3.27 2.51
CA GLU A 150 9.82 -2.55 3.10
C GLU A 150 8.93 -1.91 2.03
N ARG A 151 9.54 -1.29 1.02
CA ARG A 151 8.84 -0.64 -0.09
C ARG A 151 8.13 -1.62 -1.00
N ALA A 152 8.72 -2.79 -1.27
CA ALA A 152 8.08 -3.85 -2.06
C ALA A 152 6.82 -4.37 -1.35
N VAL A 153 6.91 -4.62 -0.04
CA VAL A 153 5.74 -5.02 0.76
C VAL A 153 4.72 -3.89 0.83
N ALA A 154 5.15 -2.63 0.95
CA ALA A 154 4.25 -1.47 0.91
C ALA A 154 3.51 -1.34 -0.44
N ALA A 155 4.17 -1.68 -1.55
CA ALA A 155 3.56 -1.70 -2.88
C ALA A 155 2.50 -2.80 -2.97
N ALA A 156 2.77 -3.99 -2.42
CA ALA A 156 1.80 -5.08 -2.35
C ALA A 156 0.57 -4.70 -1.50
N VAL A 157 0.78 -4.13 -0.31
CA VAL A 157 -0.29 -3.61 0.55
C VAL A 157 -1.12 -2.54 -0.18
N SER A 158 -0.46 -1.62 -0.88
CA SER A 158 -1.15 -0.57 -1.65
C SER A 158 -1.96 -1.16 -2.82
N THR A 159 -1.43 -2.16 -3.51
CA THR A 159 -2.11 -2.87 -4.60
C THR A 159 -3.39 -3.53 -4.09
N TYR A 160 -3.30 -4.25 -2.97
CA TYR A 160 -4.44 -4.90 -2.33
C TYR A 160 -5.55 -3.90 -1.99
N PHE A 161 -5.23 -2.84 -1.24
CA PHE A 161 -6.23 -1.83 -0.82
C PHE A 161 -6.71 -0.90 -1.93
N THR A 162 -6.03 -0.87 -3.07
CA THR A 162 -6.52 -0.18 -4.28
C THR A 162 -7.62 -0.98 -4.98
N TYR A 163 -7.58 -2.32 -4.86
CA TYR A 163 -8.43 -3.21 -5.64
C TYR A 163 -9.53 -3.89 -4.81
N CYS A 164 -9.33 -4.12 -3.52
CA CYS A 164 -10.29 -4.83 -2.67
C CYS A 164 -11.59 -4.03 -2.47
N LEU A 165 -12.69 -4.75 -2.26
CA LEU A 165 -13.98 -4.12 -1.94
C LEU A 165 -13.94 -3.45 -0.56
N CYS A 166 -14.57 -2.29 -0.46
CA CYS A 166 -14.71 -1.54 0.78
C CYS A 166 -16.10 -0.86 0.85
N ASN A 167 -16.52 -0.49 2.06
CA ASN A 167 -17.77 0.22 2.33
C ASN A 167 -17.54 1.74 2.40
N PRO A 168 -18.15 2.54 1.51
CA PRO A 168 -17.98 4.00 1.49
C PRO A 168 -18.71 4.74 2.61
N LEU A 169 -19.63 4.07 3.33
CA LEU A 169 -20.45 4.65 4.39
C LEU A 169 -19.83 4.49 5.79
N LYS A 170 -18.68 3.84 5.90
CA LYS A 170 -17.91 3.68 7.15
C LYS A 170 -16.83 4.74 7.30
#